data_AF-A0A933G872-F1
#
_entry.id   AF-A0A933G872-F1
#
_cell.length_a   1.000
_cell.length_b   1.000
_cell.length_c   1.000
_cell.angle_alpha   90.00
_cell.angle_beta   90.00
_cell.angle_gamma   90.00
#
_symmetry.space_group_name_H-M   'P 1'
#
loop_
_entity.id
_entity.type
_entity.pdbx_description
1 polymer ?
#
loop_
_entity_poly.entity_id
_entity_poly.type
_entity_poly.pdbx_seq_one_letter_code
_entity_poly.pdbx_strand_id
1 'polypeptide(L)'
;MAGKTVSKSELIERASCARAAGQTVVHCHGCFDIVHPGHVRYLEFARRQGDLLIVSLTGDSQIAKGDQRPYIPQELRAENLAALAAVDLVYINPHPTASALLEELKPDVYVKGREYESSTDPAFAQEREIVTRNGGRVLFSSGDVVFSSTRLIEVLGQNPDLEAERMVMICRRHGIHRESLRDVIARFVDLRVLVVGDVILDRYVLCDAVDLANEAPMMSLTRLEDRTYVGGAGVVARHVAALGAKAYLFSAAARDEAATAVREALERDAVECHLPPSRPRLPEKTRFLVDTTKVMRVEDGQSSPLDCATEAQAVAWAASIPGGVDAVIFCDFGYGTISPRLVGHLRQALAGPPRVVTGDISGPRGNLMQFTNATALCPTERELRSVLHDFEGGLSNVAWNAMHHTRARHMIVTLGRKGLVVFDRQSQDVSDPDWKSRLLGEYLPTLADHVVDPLGAGDALLAATTLAMAAGAGLMPSAYLGAAAAAIEVGRLGNVPVDAGSLRRWLAGRLELSAPPRKAPTALTV
;
A
#
# COMPACT_ATOMS: atom_id res chain seq x y z
N MET A 1 8.43 27.40 -35.41
CA MET A 1 8.76 26.35 -34.43
C MET A 1 8.57 24.96 -35.04
N ALA A 2 9.13 24.70 -36.22
CA ALA A 2 9.09 23.41 -36.90
C ALA A 2 10.54 22.94 -37.11
N GLY A 3 10.87 21.69 -36.73
CA GLY A 3 12.12 21.05 -37.18
C GLY A 3 12.94 20.24 -36.18
N LYS A 4 12.55 20.08 -34.90
CA LYS A 4 13.29 19.20 -33.96
C LYS A 4 12.82 17.75 -33.97
N THR A 5 11.56 17.48 -34.32
CA THR A 5 11.05 16.11 -34.49
C THR A 5 11.53 15.57 -35.83
N VAL A 6 12.30 14.48 -35.81
CA VAL A 6 12.99 13.94 -36.99
C VAL A 6 12.71 12.46 -37.20
N SER A 7 12.92 12.00 -38.44
CA SER A 7 12.87 10.58 -38.78
C SER A 7 14.08 9.83 -38.21
N LYS A 8 13.99 8.50 -38.08
CA LYS A 8 15.11 7.68 -37.59
C LYS A 8 16.37 7.86 -38.44
N SER A 9 16.24 7.84 -39.76
CA SER A 9 17.37 8.01 -40.69
C SER A 9 18.06 9.36 -40.50
N GLU A 10 17.27 10.43 -40.39
CA GLU A 10 17.77 11.79 -40.17
C GLU A 10 18.43 11.95 -38.80
N LEU A 11 17.87 11.34 -37.75
CA LEU A 11 18.45 11.32 -36.41
C LEU A 11 19.84 10.68 -36.40
N ILE A 12 19.99 9.51 -37.03
CA ILE A 12 21.25 8.79 -37.12
C ILE A 12 22.27 9.56 -37.96
N GLU A 13 21.85 10.18 -39.06
CA GLU A 13 22.70 11.02 -39.89
C GLU A 13 23.23 12.22 -39.11
N ARG A 14 22.35 12.99 -38.45
CA ARG A 14 22.73 14.17 -37.65
C ARG A 14 23.64 13.79 -36.47
N ALA A 15 23.35 12.70 -35.77
CA ALA A 15 24.21 12.20 -34.70
C ALA A 15 25.60 11.77 -35.21
N SER A 16 25.66 11.17 -36.39
CA SER A 16 26.93 10.76 -37.01
C SER A 16 27.75 11.96 -37.48
N CYS A 17 27.11 12.98 -38.08
CA CYS A 17 27.76 14.25 -38.41
C CYS A 17 28.28 14.98 -37.18
N ALA A 18 27.50 15.04 -36.10
CA ALA A 18 27.92 15.66 -34.84
C ALA A 18 29.18 14.98 -34.28
N ARG A 19 29.19 13.64 -34.20
CA ARG A 19 30.38 12.89 -33.76
C ARG A 19 31.59 13.07 -34.67
N ALA A 20 31.38 13.09 -35.99
CA ALA A 20 32.45 13.35 -36.95
C ALA A 20 33.04 14.76 -36.79
N ALA A 21 32.24 15.72 -36.33
CA ALA A 21 32.67 17.06 -35.95
C ALA A 21 33.26 17.16 -34.53
N GLY A 22 33.44 16.03 -33.83
CA GLY A 22 33.99 15.97 -32.47
C GLY A 22 33.02 16.41 -31.37
N GLN A 23 31.72 16.51 -31.68
CA GLN A 23 30.69 16.87 -30.72
C GLN A 23 30.24 15.64 -29.90
N THR A 24 29.92 15.87 -28.63
CA THR A 24 29.41 14.84 -27.72
C THR A 24 27.90 14.68 -27.90
N VAL A 25 27.45 13.48 -28.29
CA VAL A 25 26.02 13.16 -28.47
C VAL A 25 25.45 12.56 -27.19
N VAL A 26 24.42 13.21 -26.66
CA VAL A 26 23.69 12.79 -25.46
C VAL A 26 22.32 12.25 -25.84
N HIS A 27 21.91 11.14 -25.23
CA HIS A 27 20.61 10.53 -25.46
C HIS A 27 19.81 10.32 -24.16
N CYS A 28 18.51 10.61 -24.22
CA CYS A 28 17.52 10.33 -23.19
C CYS A 28 16.36 9.51 -23.78
N HIS A 29 15.84 8.53 -23.05
CA HIS A 29 14.69 7.73 -23.48
C HIS A 29 13.66 7.53 -22.36
N GLY A 30 12.37 7.73 -22.68
CA GLY A 30 11.27 7.50 -21.74
C GLY A 30 9.88 7.71 -22.36
N CYS A 31 8.83 7.61 -21.53
CA CYS A 31 7.45 7.85 -21.97
C CYS A 31 7.11 9.35 -22.06
N PHE A 32 7.59 10.18 -21.12
CA PHE A 32 7.31 11.63 -21.10
C PHE A 32 5.83 11.99 -21.27
N ASP A 33 4.93 11.27 -20.58
CA ASP A 33 3.47 11.41 -20.73
C ASP A 33 3.00 12.86 -20.48
N ILE A 34 3.25 13.36 -19.27
CA ILE A 34 3.07 14.78 -18.92
C ILE A 34 4.46 15.36 -18.60
N VAL A 35 4.87 16.36 -19.38
CA VAL A 35 6.13 17.10 -19.13
C VAL A 35 5.93 18.03 -17.94
N HIS A 36 6.90 18.05 -17.02
CA HIS A 36 6.85 18.84 -15.79
C HIS A 36 8.26 19.33 -15.40
N PRO A 37 8.40 20.21 -14.38
CA PRO A 37 9.70 20.79 -14.05
C PRO A 37 10.82 19.78 -13.76
N GLY A 38 10.48 18.57 -13.29
CA GLY A 38 11.44 17.48 -13.11
C GLY A 38 12.01 16.98 -14.44
N HIS A 39 11.16 16.76 -15.46
CA HIS A 39 11.64 16.46 -16.82
C HIS A 39 12.48 17.60 -17.40
N VAL A 40 12.10 18.86 -17.16
CA VAL A 40 12.88 20.02 -17.63
C VAL A 40 14.28 20.01 -17.01
N ARG A 41 14.40 19.86 -15.68
CA ARG A 41 15.71 19.77 -15.00
C ARG A 41 16.52 18.57 -15.44
N TYR A 42 15.88 17.41 -15.63
CA TYR A 42 16.52 16.20 -16.15
C TYR A 42 17.09 16.43 -17.56
N LEU A 43 16.33 17.06 -18.46
CA LEU A 43 16.77 17.36 -19.82
C LEU A 43 17.83 18.47 -19.84
N GLU A 44 17.75 19.46 -18.96
CA GLU A 44 18.82 20.46 -18.78
C GLU A 44 20.11 19.83 -18.28
N PHE A 45 20.03 18.89 -17.33
CA PHE A 45 21.19 18.13 -16.87
C PHE A 45 21.79 17.33 -18.03
N ALA A 46 20.95 16.64 -18.81
CA ALA A 46 21.40 15.88 -19.98
C ALA A 46 22.06 16.79 -21.03
N ARG A 47 21.49 17.96 -21.30
CA ARG A 47 22.06 18.94 -22.23
C ARG A 47 23.42 19.46 -21.79
N ARG A 48 23.73 19.47 -20.48
CA ARG A 48 25.07 19.83 -19.96
C ARG A 48 26.12 18.73 -20.14
N GLN A 49 25.73 17.51 -20.51
CA GLN A 49 26.66 16.39 -20.68
C GLN A 49 27.26 16.30 -22.09
N GLY A 50 26.83 17.16 -23.01
CA GLY A 50 27.34 17.17 -24.38
C GLY A 50 26.75 18.30 -25.23
N ASP A 51 26.97 18.23 -26.52
CA ASP A 51 26.68 19.30 -27.47
C ASP A 51 25.34 19.13 -28.19
N LEU A 52 24.91 17.87 -28.38
CA LEU A 52 23.66 17.50 -29.05
C LEU A 52 22.81 16.61 -28.14
N LEU A 53 21.69 17.12 -27.64
CA LEU A 53 20.72 16.34 -26.86
C LEU A 53 19.62 15.77 -27.76
N ILE A 54 19.58 14.44 -27.83
CA ILE A 54 18.56 13.66 -28.50
C ILE A 54 17.62 13.06 -27.46
N VAL A 55 16.31 13.29 -27.62
CA VAL A 55 15.29 12.70 -26.75
C VAL A 55 14.39 11.78 -27.57
N SER A 56 14.38 10.50 -27.24
CA SER A 56 13.42 9.56 -27.81
C SER A 56 12.28 9.26 -26.86
N LEU A 57 11.06 9.21 -27.37
CA LEU A 57 9.86 8.86 -26.62
C LEU A 57 9.26 7.55 -27.10
N THR A 58 8.75 6.73 -26.19
CA THR A 58 8.03 5.48 -26.54
C THR A 58 6.71 5.81 -27.23
N GLY A 59 6.50 5.25 -28.43
CA GLY A 59 5.28 5.43 -29.21
C GLY A 59 4.05 4.76 -28.59
N ASP A 60 2.86 5.25 -28.95
CA ASP A 60 1.59 4.86 -28.31
C ASP A 60 1.27 3.37 -28.47
N SER A 61 1.66 2.76 -29.60
CA SER A 61 1.38 1.35 -29.90
C SER A 61 2.10 0.34 -28.99
N GLN A 62 3.15 0.76 -28.29
CA GLN A 62 3.97 -0.10 -27.43
C GLN A 62 3.68 0.05 -25.94
N ILE A 63 2.82 1.02 -25.58
CA ILE A 63 2.37 1.22 -24.21
C ILE A 63 1.11 0.36 -24.07
N ALA A 64 1.23 -0.76 -23.36
CA ALA A 64 0.23 -1.83 -23.37
C ALA A 64 -1.20 -1.32 -23.06
N LYS A 65 -2.15 -1.73 -23.90
CA LYS A 65 -3.60 -1.65 -23.66
C LYS A 65 -3.95 -2.38 -22.35
N GLY A 66 -4.08 -1.62 -21.27
CA GLY A 66 -4.46 -2.12 -19.95
C GLY A 66 -4.88 -1.01 -18.97
N ASP A 67 -4.32 0.18 -19.13
CA ASP A 67 -4.72 1.42 -18.45
C ASP A 67 -4.66 2.56 -19.45
N GLN A 68 -5.52 3.57 -19.35
CA GLN A 68 -5.59 4.73 -20.28
C GLN A 68 -4.32 5.61 -20.22
N ARG A 69 -3.18 5.07 -20.65
CA ARG A 69 -1.89 5.74 -20.76
C ARG A 69 -1.23 5.36 -22.09
N PRO A 70 -0.49 6.28 -22.74
CA PRO A 70 -0.25 7.66 -22.33
C PRO A 70 -1.54 8.52 -22.45
N TYR A 71 -1.69 9.52 -21.58
CA TYR A 71 -2.82 10.46 -21.62
C TYR A 71 -2.67 11.44 -22.80
N ILE A 72 -1.43 11.79 -23.11
CA ILE A 72 -1.10 12.70 -24.19
C ILE A 72 -0.63 11.87 -25.41
N PRO A 73 -1.30 11.99 -26.57
CA PRO A 73 -0.85 11.36 -27.82
C PRO A 73 0.62 11.62 -28.13
N GLN A 74 1.31 10.63 -28.69
CA GLN A 74 2.74 10.69 -28.99
C GLN A 74 3.16 11.94 -29.78
N GLU A 75 2.31 12.46 -30.67
CA GLU A 75 2.59 13.66 -31.46
C GLU A 75 2.70 14.91 -30.58
N LEU A 76 1.77 15.06 -29.62
CA LEU A 76 1.76 16.17 -28.67
C LEU A 76 2.90 16.06 -27.64
N ARG A 77 3.24 14.83 -27.23
CA ARG A 77 4.43 14.60 -26.39
C ARG A 77 5.71 15.01 -27.12
N ALA A 78 5.82 14.66 -28.40
CA ALA A 78 6.96 15.05 -29.22
C ALA A 78 7.05 16.58 -29.38
N GLU A 79 5.92 17.25 -29.61
CA GLU A 79 5.84 18.71 -29.72
C GLU A 79 6.28 19.40 -28.43
N ASN A 80 5.80 18.92 -27.27
CA ASN A 80 6.19 19.46 -25.97
C ASN A 80 7.69 19.36 -25.72
N LEU A 81 8.31 18.22 -26.05
CA LEU A 81 9.75 18.04 -25.92
C LEU A 81 10.52 18.91 -26.92
N ALA A 82 10.04 19.04 -28.16
CA ALA A 82 10.65 19.87 -29.19
C ALA A 82 10.63 21.37 -28.82
N ALA A 83 9.62 21.81 -28.08
CA ALA A 83 9.52 23.19 -27.59
C ALA A 83 10.57 23.54 -26.53
N LEU A 84 11.15 22.54 -25.84
CA LEU A 84 12.16 22.79 -24.80
C LEU A 84 13.47 23.27 -25.43
N ALA A 85 14.02 24.36 -24.89
CA ALA A 85 15.29 24.93 -25.34
C ALA A 85 16.47 23.95 -25.20
N ALA A 86 16.43 23.08 -24.18
CA ALA A 86 17.49 22.11 -23.90
C ALA A 86 17.53 20.93 -24.89
N VAL A 87 16.44 20.66 -25.62
CA VAL A 87 16.32 19.50 -26.51
C VAL A 87 16.66 19.91 -27.94
N ASP A 88 17.55 19.18 -28.61
CA ASP A 88 17.94 19.49 -29.99
C ASP A 88 17.16 18.65 -31.02
N LEU A 89 16.95 17.36 -30.74
CA LEU A 89 16.22 16.43 -31.60
C LEU A 89 15.25 15.55 -30.80
N VAL A 90 14.08 15.27 -31.39
CA VAL A 90 13.04 14.41 -30.83
C VAL A 90 12.72 13.27 -31.80
N TYR A 91 12.59 12.05 -31.28
CA TYR A 91 12.21 10.86 -32.05
C TYR A 91 11.13 10.04 -31.36
N ILE A 92 10.13 9.61 -32.12
CA ILE A 92 9.08 8.70 -31.65
C ILE A 92 9.55 7.26 -31.93
N ASN A 93 9.93 6.55 -30.88
CA ASN A 93 10.42 5.17 -30.96
C ASN A 93 9.25 4.18 -31.06
N PRO A 94 9.12 3.40 -32.14
CA PRO A 94 8.05 2.42 -32.31
C PRO A 94 8.27 1.13 -31.50
N HIS A 95 9.33 1.06 -30.68
CA HIS A 95 9.68 -0.09 -29.84
C HIS A 95 9.52 0.23 -28.35
N PRO A 96 9.28 -0.77 -27.50
CA PRO A 96 9.06 -0.56 -26.06
C PRO A 96 10.34 -0.19 -25.31
N THR A 97 11.51 -0.51 -25.86
CA THR A 97 12.84 -0.19 -25.29
C THR A 97 13.68 0.60 -26.29
N ALA A 98 14.73 1.25 -25.81
CA ALA A 98 15.67 1.97 -26.67
C ALA A 98 16.74 1.07 -27.30
N SER A 99 16.79 -0.23 -26.98
CA SER A 99 17.88 -1.14 -27.38
C SER A 99 18.22 -1.06 -28.87
N ALA A 100 17.22 -1.19 -29.75
CA ALA A 100 17.42 -1.13 -31.20
C ALA A 100 17.92 0.24 -31.68
N LEU A 101 17.45 1.32 -31.05
CA LEU A 101 17.90 2.67 -31.37
C LEU A 101 19.35 2.89 -30.91
N LEU A 102 19.73 2.39 -29.73
CA LEU A 102 21.06 2.56 -29.17
C LEU A 102 22.16 1.87 -29.98
N GLU A 103 21.87 0.73 -30.62
CA GLU A 103 22.81 0.03 -31.50
C GLU A 103 23.21 0.84 -32.73
N GLU A 104 22.26 1.61 -33.27
CA GLU A 104 22.49 2.45 -34.45
C GLU A 104 22.99 3.85 -34.05
N LEU A 105 22.39 4.43 -33.01
CA LEU A 105 22.69 5.79 -32.56
C LEU A 105 24.08 5.87 -31.92
N LYS A 106 24.46 4.87 -31.11
CA LYS A 106 25.72 4.79 -30.36
C LYS A 106 26.08 6.11 -29.65
N PRO A 107 25.23 6.62 -28.74
CA PRO A 107 25.48 7.90 -28.08
C PRO A 107 26.71 7.84 -27.17
N ASP A 108 27.43 8.96 -27.04
CA ASP A 108 28.58 9.08 -26.13
C ASP A 108 28.13 9.09 -24.67
N VAL A 109 26.95 9.66 -24.40
CA VAL A 109 26.33 9.72 -23.08
C VAL A 109 24.87 9.28 -23.15
N TYR A 110 24.49 8.31 -22.34
CA TYR A 110 23.10 7.92 -22.13
C TYR A 110 22.65 8.30 -20.72
N VAL A 111 21.65 9.17 -20.60
CA VAL A 111 21.20 9.69 -19.31
C VAL A 111 19.90 9.02 -18.88
N LYS A 112 19.86 8.53 -17.64
CA LYS A 112 18.66 7.98 -17.00
C LYS A 112 18.37 8.66 -15.66
N GLY A 113 17.16 8.46 -15.14
CA GLY A 113 16.84 8.88 -13.77
C GLY A 113 17.58 8.02 -12.75
N ARG A 114 17.84 8.56 -11.54
CA ARG A 114 18.55 7.83 -10.47
C ARG A 114 17.86 6.55 -10.02
N GLU A 115 16.56 6.40 -10.26
CA GLU A 115 15.84 5.15 -10.01
C GLU A 115 16.41 3.95 -10.80
N TYR A 116 17.19 4.20 -11.87
CA TYR A 116 17.85 3.15 -12.65
C TYR A 116 19.24 2.78 -12.11
N GLU A 117 19.80 3.53 -11.15
CA GLU A 117 21.15 3.30 -10.62
C GLU A 117 21.26 1.97 -9.86
N SER A 118 20.20 1.60 -9.13
CA SER A 118 20.07 0.34 -8.38
C SER A 118 19.09 -0.66 -9.02
N SER A 119 18.63 -0.39 -10.24
CA SER A 119 17.63 -1.22 -10.92
C SER A 119 18.21 -2.56 -11.37
N THR A 120 17.46 -3.64 -11.15
CA THR A 120 17.73 -4.99 -11.66
C THR A 120 16.95 -5.30 -12.95
N ASP A 121 16.39 -4.29 -13.60
CA ASP A 121 15.60 -4.43 -14.83
C ASP A 121 16.45 -5.02 -15.98
N PRO A 122 16.10 -6.20 -16.52
CA PRO A 122 16.82 -6.83 -17.64
C PRO A 122 16.85 -5.97 -18.90
N ALA A 123 15.81 -5.17 -19.17
CA ALA A 123 15.76 -4.31 -20.34
C ALA A 123 16.77 -3.16 -20.23
N PHE A 124 16.85 -2.54 -19.06
CA PHE A 124 17.86 -1.51 -18.80
C PHE A 124 19.28 -2.09 -18.75
N ALA A 125 19.45 -3.30 -18.19
CA ALA A 125 20.74 -3.99 -18.21
C ALA A 125 21.26 -4.17 -19.65
N GLN A 126 20.37 -4.55 -20.58
CA GLN A 126 20.69 -4.64 -22.00
C GLN A 126 21.02 -3.26 -22.62
N GLU A 127 20.23 -2.22 -22.34
CA GLU A 127 20.53 -0.86 -22.83
C GLU A 127 21.90 -0.37 -22.34
N ARG A 128 22.22 -0.60 -21.06
CA ARG A 128 23.50 -0.24 -20.45
C ARG A 128 24.67 -0.98 -21.08
N GLU A 129 24.51 -2.29 -21.32
CA GLU A 129 25.50 -3.12 -22.00
C GLU A 129 25.76 -2.61 -23.42
N ILE A 130 24.70 -2.32 -24.20
CA ILE A 130 24.80 -1.80 -25.58
C ILE A 130 25.59 -0.48 -25.59
N VAL A 131 25.25 0.47 -24.72
CA VAL A 131 25.92 1.78 -24.66
C VAL A 131 27.41 1.61 -24.30
N THR A 132 27.71 0.80 -23.29
CA THR A 132 29.09 0.61 -22.81
C THR A 132 29.94 -0.13 -23.84
N ARG A 133 29.37 -1.15 -24.49
CA ARG A 133 30.04 -1.89 -25.58
C ARG A 133 30.35 -1.00 -26.78
N ASN A 134 29.49 -0.01 -27.06
CA ASN A 134 29.69 0.97 -28.12
C ASN A 134 30.58 2.16 -27.69
N GLY A 135 31.21 2.11 -26.51
CA GLY A 135 32.16 3.13 -26.02
C GLY A 135 31.52 4.33 -25.33
N GLY A 136 30.20 4.36 -25.17
CA GLY A 136 29.49 5.40 -24.44
C GLY A 136 29.44 5.14 -22.94
N ARG A 137 29.06 6.16 -22.17
CA ARG A 137 28.86 6.05 -20.70
C ARG A 137 27.40 6.29 -20.31
N VAL A 138 26.96 5.65 -19.24
CA VAL A 138 25.63 5.86 -18.66
C VAL A 138 25.75 6.78 -17.45
N LEU A 139 24.93 7.83 -17.39
CA LEU A 139 24.87 8.77 -16.27
C LEU A 139 23.47 8.80 -15.66
N PHE A 140 23.41 9.03 -14.36
CA PHE A 140 22.17 9.13 -13.62
C PHE A 140 21.96 10.55 -13.10
N SER A 141 20.78 11.11 -13.30
CA SER A 141 20.43 12.45 -12.81
C SER A 141 19.45 12.37 -11.66
N SER A 142 19.74 13.07 -10.55
CA SER A 142 18.89 13.16 -9.36
C SER A 142 17.67 14.05 -9.53
N GLY A 143 17.56 14.80 -10.64
CA GLY A 143 16.52 15.79 -10.95
C GLY A 143 15.70 16.18 -9.72
N ASP A 144 16.26 17.02 -8.84
CA ASP A 144 15.73 17.23 -7.49
C ASP A 144 14.20 17.38 -7.50
N VAL A 145 13.56 16.47 -6.76
CA VAL A 145 12.12 16.21 -6.63
C VAL A 145 11.51 15.48 -7.85
N VAL A 146 11.39 14.16 -7.70
CA VAL A 146 10.54 13.30 -8.55
C VAL A 146 9.07 13.69 -8.34
N PHE A 147 8.58 14.60 -9.18
CA PHE A 147 7.17 14.62 -9.53
C PHE A 147 6.98 13.58 -10.64
N SER A 148 6.81 12.29 -10.33
CA SER A 148 6.33 11.35 -11.36
C SER A 148 5.06 11.94 -12.00
N SER A 149 4.81 11.71 -13.30
CA SER A 149 3.53 12.09 -13.93
C SER A 149 2.33 11.60 -13.12
N THR A 150 2.47 10.49 -12.40
CA THR A 150 1.50 9.98 -11.41
C THR A 150 1.22 10.98 -10.27
N ARG A 151 2.25 11.68 -9.76
CA ARG A 151 2.13 12.70 -8.71
C ARG A 151 1.57 14.03 -9.22
N LEU A 152 1.78 14.35 -10.50
CA LEU A 152 1.07 15.47 -11.15
C LEU A 152 -0.39 15.14 -11.44
N ILE A 153 -0.70 13.89 -11.77
CA ILE A 153 -2.09 13.42 -11.85
C ILE A 153 -2.72 13.37 -10.45
N GLU A 154 -1.96 13.12 -9.38
CA GLU A 154 -2.46 13.31 -8.00
C GLU A 154 -2.71 14.79 -7.68
N VAL A 155 -1.89 15.71 -8.20
CA VAL A 155 -2.09 17.16 -8.03
C VAL A 155 -3.23 17.70 -8.93
N LEU A 156 -3.41 17.15 -10.13
CA LEU A 156 -4.54 17.44 -11.05
C LEU A 156 -5.81 16.67 -10.68
N GLY A 157 -5.67 15.58 -9.92
CA GLY A 157 -6.74 14.75 -9.35
C GLY A 157 -7.48 15.43 -8.20
N GLN A 158 -7.11 16.67 -7.87
CA GLN A 158 -7.95 17.55 -7.05
C GLN A 158 -9.23 18.01 -7.77
N ASN A 159 -9.53 17.49 -8.96
CA ASN A 159 -10.84 17.59 -9.56
C ASN A 159 -11.73 16.42 -9.07
N PRO A 160 -12.74 16.65 -8.22
CA PRO A 160 -13.59 15.61 -7.64
C PRO A 160 -14.23 14.69 -8.70
N ASP A 161 -14.50 15.22 -9.88
CA ASP A 161 -15.12 14.49 -10.99
C ASP A 161 -14.20 13.38 -11.53
N LEU A 162 -12.88 13.62 -11.63
CA LEU A 162 -11.92 12.63 -12.12
C LEU A 162 -11.69 11.48 -11.12
N GLU A 163 -11.68 11.78 -9.81
CA GLU A 163 -11.57 10.73 -8.78
C GLU A 163 -12.82 9.86 -8.73
N ALA A 164 -14.00 10.47 -8.86
CA ALA A 164 -15.28 9.75 -8.94
C ALA A 164 -15.32 8.83 -10.18
N GLU A 165 -14.93 9.33 -11.35
CA GLU A 165 -14.85 8.51 -12.58
C GLU A 165 -13.84 7.36 -12.43
N ARG A 166 -12.67 7.63 -11.85
CA ARG A 166 -11.67 6.60 -11.57
C ARG A 166 -12.22 5.52 -10.64
N MET A 167 -12.94 5.91 -9.60
CA MET A 167 -13.56 4.97 -8.68
C MET A 167 -14.59 4.07 -9.39
N VAL A 168 -15.43 4.64 -10.26
CA VAL A 168 -16.37 3.87 -11.10
C VAL A 168 -15.62 2.89 -12.00
N MET A 169 -14.50 3.30 -12.59
CA MET A 169 -13.68 2.42 -13.45
C MET A 169 -13.06 1.27 -12.68
N ILE A 170 -12.47 1.53 -11.51
CA ILE A 170 -11.92 0.50 -10.61
C ILE A 170 -13.02 -0.50 -10.24
N CYS A 171 -14.18 0.01 -9.82
CA CYS A 171 -15.30 -0.83 -9.41
C CYS A 171 -15.77 -1.74 -10.56
N ARG A 172 -15.93 -1.20 -11.78
CA ARG A 172 -16.31 -1.99 -12.97
C ARG A 172 -15.25 -3.03 -13.33
N ARG A 173 -13.97 -2.65 -13.33
CA ARG A 173 -12.85 -3.55 -13.68
C ARG A 173 -12.79 -4.78 -12.78
N HIS A 174 -13.01 -4.57 -11.49
CA HIS A 174 -12.88 -5.63 -10.48
C HIS A 174 -14.22 -6.26 -10.07
N GLY A 175 -15.32 -5.98 -10.78
CA GLY A 175 -16.63 -6.54 -10.46
C GLY A 175 -17.17 -6.11 -9.09
N ILE A 176 -16.75 -4.95 -8.60
CA ILE A 176 -17.21 -4.38 -7.33
C ILE A 176 -18.53 -3.67 -7.61
N HIS A 177 -19.62 -4.28 -7.16
CA HIS A 177 -20.96 -3.71 -7.25
C HIS A 177 -21.70 -3.94 -5.94
N ARG A 178 -22.75 -3.15 -5.69
CA ARG A 178 -23.45 -3.16 -4.40
C ARG A 178 -23.93 -4.56 -4.00
N GLU A 179 -24.44 -5.32 -4.97
CA GLU A 179 -24.92 -6.69 -4.73
C GLU A 179 -23.79 -7.67 -4.39
N SER A 180 -22.66 -7.66 -5.10
CA SER A 180 -21.54 -8.57 -4.79
C SER A 180 -20.97 -8.30 -3.41
N LEU A 181 -20.83 -7.03 -3.03
CA LEU A 181 -20.37 -6.66 -1.69
C LEU A 181 -21.38 -7.04 -0.59
N ARG A 182 -22.69 -6.87 -0.85
CA ARG A 182 -23.73 -7.31 0.09
C ARG A 182 -23.68 -8.82 0.32
N ASP A 183 -23.50 -9.59 -0.74
CA ASP A 183 -23.45 -11.05 -0.68
C ASP A 183 -22.19 -11.53 0.06
N VAL A 184 -21.05 -10.84 -0.11
CA VAL A 184 -19.83 -11.07 0.68
C VAL A 184 -20.08 -10.81 2.17
N ILE A 185 -20.65 -9.65 2.52
CA ILE A 185 -20.94 -9.29 3.93
C ILE A 185 -21.96 -10.27 4.54
N ALA A 186 -22.90 -10.81 3.75
CA ALA A 186 -23.88 -11.78 4.24
C ALA A 186 -23.24 -13.09 4.73
N ARG A 187 -22.10 -13.49 4.14
CA ARG A 187 -21.37 -14.71 4.52
C ARG A 187 -20.50 -14.55 5.76
N PHE A 188 -20.32 -13.33 6.29
CA PHE A 188 -19.47 -13.11 7.46
C PHE A 188 -19.95 -13.90 8.68
N VAL A 189 -21.26 -14.10 8.81
CA VAL A 189 -21.88 -14.84 9.92
C VAL A 189 -21.45 -16.31 10.00
N ASP A 190 -21.03 -16.89 8.88
CA ASP A 190 -20.60 -18.29 8.81
C ASP A 190 -19.12 -18.47 9.17
N LEU A 191 -18.37 -17.37 9.27
CA LEU A 191 -16.92 -17.40 9.46
C LEU A 191 -16.52 -17.42 10.93
N ARG A 192 -15.42 -18.12 11.21
CA ARG A 192 -14.71 -18.15 12.48
C ARG A 192 -13.31 -17.60 12.27
N VAL A 193 -12.96 -16.57 13.03
CA VAL A 193 -11.68 -15.88 12.86
C VAL A 193 -10.93 -15.88 14.18
N LEU A 194 -9.68 -16.35 14.13
CA LEU A 194 -8.75 -16.26 15.25
C LEU A 194 -7.87 -15.03 15.10
N VAL A 195 -7.95 -14.12 16.05
CA VAL A 195 -7.06 -12.98 16.18
C VAL A 195 -5.99 -13.31 17.22
N VAL A 196 -4.73 -13.10 16.89
CA VAL A 196 -3.58 -13.32 17.77
C VAL A 196 -2.74 -12.07 17.79
N GLY A 197 -2.45 -11.52 18.96
CA GLY A 197 -1.64 -10.32 19.05
C GLY A 197 -1.71 -9.63 20.40
N ASP A 198 -1.09 -8.47 20.51
CA ASP A 198 -1.09 -7.70 21.76
C ASP A 198 -2.39 -6.92 21.94
N VAL A 199 -3.07 -7.13 23.07
CA VAL A 199 -4.09 -6.20 23.57
C VAL A 199 -3.39 -4.98 24.16
N ILE A 200 -3.94 -3.81 23.85
CA ILE A 200 -3.44 -2.51 24.30
C ILE A 200 -4.61 -1.72 24.87
N LEU A 201 -4.37 -0.89 25.88
CA LEU A 201 -5.33 0.09 26.35
C LEU A 201 -5.08 1.41 25.62
N ASP A 202 -6.02 1.86 24.80
CA ASP A 202 -5.98 3.20 24.22
C ASP A 202 -6.75 4.14 25.17
N ARG A 203 -6.05 5.02 25.88
CA ARG A 203 -6.66 5.95 26.84
C ARG A 203 -6.66 7.37 26.31
N TYR A 204 -7.81 8.03 26.36
CA TYR A 204 -8.00 9.43 26.02
C TYR A 204 -8.19 10.21 27.30
N VAL A 205 -7.33 11.19 27.53
CA VAL A 205 -7.46 12.15 28.62
C VAL A 205 -7.92 13.45 27.98
N LEU A 206 -9.20 13.76 28.15
CA LEU A 206 -9.79 15.01 27.68
C LEU A 206 -9.36 16.11 28.64
N CYS A 207 -8.84 17.20 28.08
CA CYS A 207 -8.24 18.30 28.80
C CYS A 207 -8.79 19.64 28.33
N ASP A 208 -8.82 20.60 29.25
CA ASP A 208 -8.91 22.02 28.92
C ASP A 208 -7.51 22.63 28.87
N ALA A 209 -7.25 23.52 27.91
CA ALA A 209 -5.99 24.23 27.81
C ALA A 209 -6.07 25.53 28.63
N VAL A 210 -5.30 25.59 29.71
CA VAL A 210 -5.39 26.70 30.66
C VAL A 210 -4.50 27.87 30.24
N ASP A 211 -3.19 27.62 30.10
CA ASP A 211 -2.19 28.64 29.75
C ASP A 211 -0.86 27.98 29.34
N LEU A 212 0.12 28.78 28.92
CA LEU A 212 1.53 28.38 28.87
C LEU A 212 2.09 28.22 30.30
N ALA A 213 2.87 27.16 30.51
CA ALA A 213 3.54 26.89 31.77
C ALA A 213 4.62 27.96 32.05
N ASN A 214 4.79 28.30 33.32
CA ASN A 214 5.71 29.37 33.74
C ASN A 214 7.18 28.89 33.73
N GLU A 215 7.41 27.59 33.92
CA GLU A 215 8.72 26.97 34.06
C GLU A 215 9.39 26.61 32.72
N ALA A 216 8.59 26.42 31.65
CA ALA A 216 9.06 26.04 30.32
C ALA A 216 8.00 26.40 29.26
N PRO A 217 8.38 26.59 27.97
CA PRO A 217 7.44 26.91 26.89
C PRO A 217 6.60 25.68 26.49
N MET A 218 5.73 25.23 27.38
CA MET A 218 4.84 24.08 27.22
C MET A 218 3.44 24.41 27.70
N MET A 219 2.43 23.68 27.24
CA MET A 219 1.04 23.91 27.66
C MET A 219 0.76 23.32 29.03
N SER A 220 0.02 24.06 29.86
CA SER A 220 -0.60 23.55 31.08
C SER A 220 -2.01 23.06 30.78
N LEU A 221 -2.29 21.79 31.12
CA LEU A 221 -3.55 21.10 30.79
C LEU A 221 -4.29 20.72 32.08
N THR A 222 -5.58 21.05 32.16
CA THR A 222 -6.46 20.56 33.23
C THR A 222 -7.23 19.35 32.75
N ARG A 223 -7.13 18.24 33.47
CA ARG A 223 -7.85 16.99 33.16
C ARG A 223 -9.35 17.14 33.44
N LEU A 224 -10.17 16.76 32.46
CA LEU A 224 -11.63 16.79 32.53
C LEU A 224 -12.23 15.39 32.67
N GLU A 225 -11.93 14.50 31.73
CA GLU A 225 -12.53 13.17 31.61
C GLU A 225 -11.52 12.17 31.05
N ASP A 226 -11.61 10.91 31.48
CA ASP A 226 -10.89 9.81 30.86
C ASP A 226 -11.83 8.88 30.10
N ARG A 227 -11.41 8.48 28.91
CA ARG A 227 -12.06 7.41 28.14
C ARG A 227 -11.04 6.34 27.80
N THR A 228 -11.32 5.11 28.20
CA THR A 228 -10.45 3.97 27.92
C THR A 228 -11.10 3.06 26.91
N TYR A 229 -10.31 2.64 25.94
CA TYR A 229 -10.72 1.79 24.84
C TYR A 229 -9.85 0.53 24.79
N VAL A 230 -10.48 -0.60 24.45
CA VAL A 230 -9.74 -1.83 24.13
C VAL A 230 -9.16 -1.67 22.74
N GLY A 231 -7.84 -1.59 22.64
CA GLY A 231 -7.07 -1.43 21.41
C GLY A 231 -6.20 -2.64 21.07
N GLY A 232 -5.40 -2.50 20.03
CA GLY A 232 -4.53 -3.55 19.52
C GLY A 232 -5.32 -4.73 18.93
N ALA A 233 -4.85 -5.96 19.17
CA ALA A 233 -5.55 -7.17 18.74
C ALA A 233 -6.99 -7.26 19.30
N GLY A 234 -7.25 -6.62 20.44
CA GLY A 234 -8.58 -6.57 21.04
C GLY A 234 -9.60 -5.84 20.16
N VAL A 235 -9.26 -4.68 19.58
CA VAL A 235 -10.20 -3.96 18.70
C VAL A 235 -10.41 -4.69 17.38
N VAL A 236 -9.38 -5.32 16.83
CA VAL A 236 -9.51 -6.16 15.63
C VAL A 236 -10.53 -7.29 15.86
N ALA A 237 -10.45 -7.99 17.00
CA ALA A 237 -11.41 -9.03 17.35
C ALA A 237 -12.84 -8.49 17.53
N ARG A 238 -12.99 -7.28 18.11
CA ARG A 238 -14.28 -6.61 18.26
C ARG A 238 -14.88 -6.20 16.91
N HIS A 239 -14.06 -5.73 15.96
CA HIS A 239 -14.50 -5.49 14.58
C HIS A 239 -14.99 -6.77 13.91
N VAL A 240 -14.25 -7.86 14.04
CA VAL A 240 -14.64 -9.18 13.50
C VAL A 240 -16.03 -9.58 14.02
N ALA A 241 -16.24 -9.48 15.34
CA ALA A 241 -17.52 -9.80 15.97
C ALA A 241 -18.65 -8.88 15.51
N ALA A 242 -18.42 -7.56 15.49
CA ALA A 242 -19.41 -6.57 15.05
C ALA A 242 -19.80 -6.71 13.56
N LEU A 243 -18.86 -7.15 12.73
CA LEU A 243 -19.09 -7.49 11.31
C LEU A 243 -19.86 -8.81 11.14
N GLY A 244 -20.11 -9.55 12.22
CA GLY A 244 -21.02 -10.69 12.29
C GLY A 244 -20.34 -12.06 12.41
N ALA A 245 -19.01 -12.14 12.30
CA ALA A 245 -18.28 -13.40 12.39
C ALA A 245 -18.07 -13.85 13.85
N LYS A 246 -17.78 -15.13 14.04
CA LYS A 246 -17.36 -15.66 15.35
C LYS A 246 -15.90 -15.29 15.60
N ALA A 247 -15.66 -14.40 16.55
CA ALA A 247 -14.32 -13.91 16.88
C ALA A 247 -13.71 -14.68 18.06
N TYR A 248 -12.48 -15.14 17.86
CA TYR A 248 -11.64 -15.73 18.90
C TYR A 248 -10.40 -14.87 19.07
N LEU A 249 -10.00 -14.55 20.30
CA LEU A 249 -8.81 -13.74 20.59
C LEU A 249 -7.85 -14.48 21.51
N PHE A 250 -6.58 -14.60 21.09
CA PHE A 250 -5.48 -14.93 21.98
C PHE A 250 -4.58 -13.71 22.20
N SER A 251 -4.31 -13.36 23.46
CA SER A 251 -3.39 -12.27 23.80
C SER A 251 -2.76 -12.43 25.18
N ALA A 252 -1.49 -12.04 25.33
CA ALA A 252 -0.88 -11.97 26.66
C ALA A 252 -1.49 -10.83 27.48
N ALA A 253 -1.93 -11.15 28.71
CA ALA A 253 -2.57 -10.21 29.61
C ALA A 253 -1.84 -10.11 30.96
N ALA A 254 -2.29 -9.17 31.80
CA ALA A 254 -1.83 -9.00 33.17
C ALA A 254 -2.84 -9.57 34.18
N ARG A 255 -2.46 -9.61 35.47
CA ARG A 255 -3.37 -9.91 36.59
C ARG A 255 -3.78 -8.62 37.30
N ASP A 256 -4.40 -7.71 36.57
CA ASP A 256 -4.86 -6.43 37.07
C ASP A 256 -6.32 -6.14 36.71
N GLU A 257 -6.86 -5.08 37.30
CA GLU A 257 -8.22 -4.60 37.05
C GLU A 257 -8.43 -4.25 35.58
N ALA A 258 -7.41 -3.70 34.92
CA ALA A 258 -7.48 -3.35 33.52
C ALA A 258 -7.65 -4.57 32.61
N ALA A 259 -6.92 -5.67 32.87
CA ALA A 259 -7.09 -6.93 32.16
C ALA A 259 -8.48 -7.56 32.39
N THR A 260 -9.04 -7.36 33.58
CA THR A 260 -10.41 -7.79 33.90
C THR A 260 -11.44 -6.98 33.10
N ALA A 261 -11.31 -5.65 33.08
CA ALA A 261 -12.17 -4.76 32.30
C ALA A 261 -12.10 -5.03 30.79
N VAL A 262 -10.91 -5.36 30.26
CA VAL A 262 -10.75 -5.80 28.87
C VAL A 262 -11.54 -7.08 28.61
N ARG A 263 -11.41 -8.08 29.47
CA ARG A 263 -12.12 -9.37 29.32
C ARG A 263 -13.63 -9.15 29.30
N GLU A 264 -14.16 -8.38 30.24
CA GLU A 264 -15.57 -8.05 30.30
C GLU A 264 -16.05 -7.27 29.06
N ALA A 265 -15.23 -6.36 28.52
CA ALA A 265 -15.54 -5.65 27.28
C ALA A 265 -15.57 -6.59 26.06
N LEU A 266 -14.63 -7.54 25.96
CA LEU A 266 -14.60 -8.53 24.89
C LEU A 266 -15.79 -9.49 24.97
N GLU A 267 -16.14 -9.97 26.16
CA GLU A 267 -17.29 -10.84 26.38
C GLU A 267 -18.61 -10.14 26.04
N ARG A 268 -18.77 -8.86 26.42
CA ARG A 268 -19.94 -8.05 26.03
C ARG A 268 -20.10 -7.91 24.52
N ASP A 269 -18.99 -7.88 23.79
CA ASP A 269 -18.96 -7.79 22.33
C ASP A 269 -18.93 -9.18 21.66
N ALA A 270 -19.23 -10.24 22.41
CA ALA A 270 -19.29 -11.63 21.93
C ALA A 270 -17.96 -12.16 21.34
N VAL A 271 -16.83 -11.68 21.85
CA VAL A 271 -15.49 -12.20 21.52
C VAL A 271 -15.09 -13.27 22.53
N GLU A 272 -14.87 -14.50 22.07
CA GLU A 272 -14.32 -15.56 22.92
C GLU A 272 -12.81 -15.36 23.06
N CYS A 273 -12.30 -15.20 24.28
CA CYS A 273 -10.90 -14.84 24.49
C CYS A 273 -10.14 -15.76 25.45
N HIS A 274 -8.87 -16.02 25.11
CA HIS A 274 -7.90 -16.65 25.99
C HIS A 274 -6.78 -15.65 26.30
N LEU A 275 -6.78 -15.17 27.54
CA LEU A 275 -5.92 -14.08 28.01
C LEU A 275 -5.06 -14.56 29.19
N PRO A 276 -3.97 -15.33 28.94
CA PRO A 276 -3.11 -15.84 29.98
C PRO A 276 -2.32 -14.68 30.64
N PRO A 277 -2.11 -14.74 31.97
CA PRO A 277 -1.40 -13.71 32.72
C PRO A 277 0.12 -13.82 32.52
N SER A 278 0.60 -13.39 31.36
CA SER A 278 1.98 -13.57 30.90
C SER A 278 2.79 -12.27 30.85
N ARG A 279 2.26 -11.18 31.42
CA ARG A 279 2.97 -9.88 31.57
C ARG A 279 2.57 -9.16 32.85
N PRO A 280 3.41 -8.25 33.37
CA PRO A 280 3.13 -7.57 34.63
C PRO A 280 1.99 -6.56 34.54
N ARG A 281 1.85 -5.84 33.42
CA ARG A 281 0.78 -4.87 33.13
C ARG A 281 0.40 -4.90 31.66
N LEU A 282 -0.82 -4.47 31.33
CA LEU A 282 -1.20 -4.24 29.95
C LEU A 282 -0.48 -3.01 29.37
N PRO A 283 -0.03 -3.05 28.11
CA PRO A 283 0.46 -1.86 27.42
C PRO A 283 -0.64 -0.81 27.31
N GLU A 284 -0.29 0.46 27.51
CA GLU A 284 -1.20 1.59 27.46
C GLU A 284 -0.65 2.69 26.55
N LYS A 285 -1.52 3.23 25.68
CA LYS A 285 -1.25 4.39 24.84
C LYS A 285 -2.19 5.52 25.25
N THR A 286 -1.71 6.39 26.13
CA THR A 286 -2.45 7.58 26.59
C THR A 286 -2.29 8.72 25.61
N ARG A 287 -3.40 9.34 25.19
CA ARG A 287 -3.44 10.53 24.34
C ARG A 287 -4.16 11.64 25.09
N PHE A 288 -3.53 12.80 25.20
CA PHE A 288 -4.10 13.99 25.79
C PHE A 288 -4.76 14.81 24.67
N LEU A 289 -6.03 15.16 24.84
CA LEU A 289 -6.82 15.86 23.85
C LEU A 289 -7.30 17.19 24.43
N VAL A 290 -7.12 18.27 23.67
CA VAL A 290 -7.79 19.55 23.90
C VAL A 290 -8.74 19.76 22.75
N ASP A 291 -10.04 19.88 23.04
CA ASP A 291 -11.12 19.75 22.06
C ASP A 291 -10.97 18.46 21.22
N THR A 292 -10.69 18.60 19.92
CA THR A 292 -10.46 17.50 18.99
C THR A 292 -8.97 17.27 18.67
N THR A 293 -8.07 18.05 19.28
CA THR A 293 -6.64 18.05 18.94
C THR A 293 -5.84 17.21 19.92
N LYS A 294 -5.10 16.23 19.41
CA LYS A 294 -4.15 15.43 20.21
C LYS A 294 -2.87 16.23 20.43
N VAL A 295 -2.63 16.64 21.67
CA VAL A 295 -1.49 17.50 22.04
C VAL A 295 -0.27 16.71 22.51
N MET A 296 -0.49 15.57 23.16
CA MET A 296 0.58 14.73 23.70
C MET A 296 0.16 13.25 23.67
N ARG A 297 1.12 12.36 23.43
CA ARG A 297 0.95 10.92 23.58
C ARG A 297 2.03 10.36 24.50
N VAL A 298 1.61 9.53 25.46
CA VAL A 298 2.50 8.76 26.34
C VAL A 298 2.24 7.29 26.07
N GLU A 299 3.32 6.54 25.87
CA GLU A 299 3.26 5.08 25.68
C GLU A 299 3.90 4.41 26.90
N ASP A 300 3.10 3.70 27.68
CA ASP A 300 3.59 2.78 28.73
C ASP A 300 3.45 1.34 28.22
N GLY A 301 4.47 0.53 28.44
CA GLY A 301 4.46 -0.86 28.00
C GLY A 301 5.85 -1.35 27.61
N GLN A 302 6.21 -2.47 28.20
CA GLN A 302 7.45 -3.18 27.93
C GLN A 302 7.16 -4.44 27.12
N SER A 303 8.14 -4.88 26.33
CA SER A 303 8.04 -6.16 25.66
C SER A 303 8.20 -7.27 26.69
N SER A 304 7.23 -8.19 26.74
CA SER A 304 7.23 -9.37 27.60
C SER A 304 6.90 -10.58 26.72
N PRO A 305 7.94 -11.26 26.18
CA PRO A 305 7.77 -12.44 25.36
C PRO A 305 7.04 -13.55 26.12
N LEU A 306 6.23 -14.33 25.40
CA LEU A 306 5.62 -15.54 25.94
C LEU A 306 6.66 -16.60 26.26
N ASP A 307 6.44 -17.34 27.36
CA ASP A 307 7.18 -18.56 27.64
C ASP A 307 6.68 -19.73 26.77
N CYS A 308 7.46 -20.81 26.70
CA CYS A 308 7.14 -21.98 25.89
C CYS A 308 5.81 -22.64 26.30
N ALA A 309 5.47 -22.60 27.59
CA ALA A 309 4.25 -23.22 28.11
C ALA A 309 3.01 -22.44 27.65
N THR A 310 3.06 -21.12 27.70
CA THR A 310 1.99 -20.23 27.25
C THR A 310 1.81 -20.32 25.74
N GLU A 311 2.90 -20.38 24.96
CA GLU A 311 2.78 -20.61 23.52
C GLU A 311 2.13 -21.95 23.20
N ALA A 312 2.48 -23.02 23.92
CA ALA A 312 1.84 -24.32 23.74
C ALA A 312 0.35 -24.29 24.11
N GLN A 313 -0.02 -23.56 25.17
CA GLN A 313 -1.43 -23.33 25.53
C GLN A 313 -2.19 -22.57 24.43
N ALA A 314 -1.57 -21.55 23.83
CA ALA A 314 -2.15 -20.80 22.71
C ALA A 314 -2.52 -21.73 21.54
N VAL A 315 -1.57 -22.60 21.17
CA VAL A 315 -1.73 -23.55 20.06
C VAL A 315 -2.79 -24.59 20.39
N ALA A 316 -2.78 -25.15 21.60
CA ALA A 316 -3.77 -26.13 22.04
C ALA A 316 -5.18 -25.53 22.07
N TRP A 317 -5.33 -24.32 22.58
CA TRP A 317 -6.61 -23.62 22.62
C TRP A 317 -7.12 -23.31 21.21
N ALA A 318 -6.27 -22.78 20.32
CA ALA A 318 -6.62 -22.51 18.93
C ALA A 318 -7.04 -23.80 18.19
N ALA A 319 -6.39 -24.93 18.45
CA ALA A 319 -6.76 -26.23 17.90
C ALA A 319 -8.07 -26.79 18.49
N SER A 320 -8.47 -26.38 19.70
CA SER A 320 -9.74 -26.81 20.31
C SER A 320 -10.98 -26.06 19.82
N ILE A 321 -10.82 -24.99 19.01
CA ILE A 321 -11.93 -24.20 18.50
C ILE A 321 -12.90 -25.10 17.68
N PRO A 322 -14.20 -25.15 18.04
CA PRO A 322 -15.16 -26.04 17.39
C PRO A 322 -15.25 -25.87 15.87
N GLY A 323 -14.96 -26.96 15.15
CA GLY A 323 -14.95 -27.03 13.70
C GLY A 323 -13.82 -26.23 13.03
N GLY A 324 -12.82 -25.75 13.77
CA GLY A 324 -11.69 -24.98 13.26
C GLY A 324 -11.99 -23.51 12.99
N VAL A 325 -11.03 -22.84 12.34
CA VAL A 325 -11.12 -21.41 11.97
C VAL A 325 -10.96 -21.26 10.46
N ASP A 326 -11.64 -20.27 9.89
CA ASP A 326 -11.66 -19.97 8.47
C ASP A 326 -10.60 -18.91 8.11
N ALA A 327 -10.24 -18.06 9.08
CA ALA A 327 -9.15 -17.10 8.96
C ALA A 327 -8.36 -16.89 10.26
N VAL A 328 -7.12 -16.42 10.12
CA VAL A 328 -6.24 -16.03 11.23
C VAL A 328 -5.69 -14.63 10.96
N ILE A 329 -5.79 -13.73 11.95
CA ILE A 329 -5.25 -12.38 11.90
C ILE A 329 -4.13 -12.26 12.93
N PHE A 330 -2.91 -11.97 12.49
CA PHE A 330 -1.78 -11.67 13.37
C PHE A 330 -1.58 -10.16 13.52
N CYS A 331 -1.57 -9.65 14.75
CA CYS A 331 -1.35 -8.23 15.01
C CYS A 331 -0.15 -8.06 15.95
N ASP A 332 1.00 -7.63 15.42
CA ASP A 332 2.21 -7.43 16.23
C ASP A 332 2.44 -5.94 16.54
N PHE A 333 2.20 -5.58 17.80
CA PHE A 333 2.46 -4.22 18.31
C PHE A 333 3.79 -4.12 19.05
N GLY A 334 4.59 -5.20 19.07
CA GLY A 334 5.92 -5.23 19.66
C GLY A 334 5.94 -5.35 21.19
N TYR A 335 4.88 -5.86 21.82
CA TYR A 335 4.84 -6.11 23.27
C TYR A 335 5.06 -7.58 23.67
N GLY A 336 5.30 -8.47 22.70
CA GLY A 336 5.83 -9.81 22.93
C GLY A 336 4.82 -10.95 22.92
N THR A 337 3.54 -10.70 22.62
CA THR A 337 2.59 -11.82 22.38
C THR A 337 2.96 -12.61 21.15
N ILE A 338 3.37 -11.92 20.07
CA ILE A 338 3.76 -12.56 18.83
C ILE A 338 5.24 -12.95 18.88
N SER A 339 5.52 -14.19 18.50
CA SER A 339 6.85 -14.70 18.25
C SER A 339 6.88 -15.49 16.93
N PRO A 340 8.01 -15.55 16.20
CA PRO A 340 8.13 -16.40 15.02
C PRO A 340 7.78 -17.87 15.28
N ARG A 341 8.10 -18.37 16.49
CA ARG A 341 7.80 -19.73 16.92
C ARG A 341 6.30 -19.95 17.09
N LEU A 342 5.59 -19.02 17.76
CA LEU A 342 4.15 -19.08 17.89
C LEU A 342 3.44 -19.04 16.52
N VAL A 343 3.85 -18.13 15.63
CA VAL A 343 3.31 -18.03 14.27
C VAL A 343 3.50 -19.35 13.52
N GLY A 344 4.71 -19.95 13.59
CA GLY A 344 5.00 -21.24 12.98
C GLY A 344 4.13 -22.38 13.54
N HIS A 345 4.03 -22.50 14.86
CA HIS A 345 3.24 -23.56 15.51
C HIS A 345 1.74 -23.41 15.25
N LEU A 346 1.20 -22.19 15.29
CA LEU A 346 -0.21 -21.95 14.98
C LEU A 346 -0.51 -22.32 13.52
N ARG A 347 0.36 -21.93 12.58
CA ARG A 347 0.20 -22.32 11.17
C ARG A 347 0.20 -23.84 10.99
N GLN A 348 1.07 -24.55 11.71
CA GLN A 348 1.14 -26.01 11.65
C GLN A 348 -0.09 -26.68 12.26
N ALA A 349 -0.51 -26.23 13.45
CA ALA A 349 -1.66 -26.80 14.16
C ALA A 349 -3.00 -26.51 13.48
N LEU A 350 -3.08 -25.38 12.76
CA LEU A 350 -4.27 -24.94 12.05
C LEU A 350 -4.26 -25.36 10.57
N ALA A 351 -3.43 -26.32 10.16
CA ALA A 351 -3.33 -26.80 8.78
C ALA A 351 -4.66 -27.42 8.27
N GLY A 352 -5.09 -27.03 7.07
CA GLY A 352 -6.36 -27.43 6.43
C GLY A 352 -6.69 -26.58 5.18
N PRO A 353 -7.81 -26.82 4.46
CA PRO A 353 -8.18 -26.10 3.23
C PRO A 353 -8.28 -24.57 3.45
N PRO A 354 -8.11 -23.77 2.38
CA PRO A 354 -7.29 -22.55 2.40
C PRO A 354 -7.80 -21.51 3.39
N ARG A 355 -7.10 -21.42 4.53
CA ARG A 355 -7.36 -20.41 5.55
C ARG A 355 -6.72 -19.11 5.14
N VAL A 356 -7.49 -18.04 5.21
CA VAL A 356 -6.97 -16.69 4.99
C VAL A 356 -6.10 -16.32 6.19
N VAL A 357 -4.83 -16.03 5.93
CA VAL A 357 -3.90 -15.55 6.96
C VAL A 357 -3.53 -14.12 6.65
N THR A 358 -3.91 -13.20 7.52
CA THR A 358 -3.55 -11.79 7.40
C THR A 358 -2.68 -11.35 8.55
N GLY A 359 -1.93 -10.27 8.33
CA GLY A 359 -1.06 -9.73 9.36
C GLY A 359 -0.90 -8.22 9.24
N ASP A 360 -0.75 -7.58 10.39
CA ASP A 360 -0.38 -6.17 10.48
C ASP A 360 0.60 -5.95 11.64
N ILE A 361 1.35 -4.85 11.55
CA ILE A 361 2.21 -4.37 12.62
C ILE A 361 1.83 -2.96 13.00
N SER A 362 2.13 -2.58 14.24
CA SER A 362 2.02 -1.19 14.63
C SER A 362 3.20 -0.73 15.47
N GLY A 363 3.70 0.44 15.10
CA GLY A 363 4.78 1.09 15.83
C GLY A 363 6.16 0.49 15.53
N PRO A 364 7.21 1.07 16.12
CA PRO A 364 8.60 0.79 15.74
C PRO A 364 9.12 -0.57 16.23
N ARG A 365 8.36 -1.25 17.09
CA ARG A 365 8.76 -2.52 17.74
C ARG A 365 8.17 -3.75 17.06
N GLY A 366 7.18 -3.59 16.18
CA GLY A 366 6.57 -4.69 15.46
C GLY A 366 7.48 -5.20 14.34
N ASN A 367 7.41 -6.50 14.05
CA ASN A 367 8.22 -7.14 13.01
C ASN A 367 7.34 -7.78 11.94
N LEU A 368 7.16 -7.07 10.82
CA LEU A 368 6.35 -7.57 9.70
C LEU A 368 6.96 -8.82 9.05
N MET A 369 8.29 -8.98 9.11
CA MET A 369 9.01 -10.04 8.40
C MET A 369 8.77 -11.43 9.00
N GLN A 370 8.25 -11.52 10.22
CA GLN A 370 7.91 -12.81 10.84
C GLN A 370 6.64 -13.45 10.28
N PHE A 371 5.79 -12.69 9.59
CA PHE A 371 4.53 -13.17 9.01
C PHE A 371 4.77 -13.83 7.66
N THR A 372 5.50 -14.95 7.69
CA THR A 372 5.83 -15.69 6.47
C THR A 372 4.60 -16.38 5.87
N ASN A 373 4.55 -16.52 4.54
CA ASN A 373 3.51 -17.18 3.74
C ASN A 373 2.08 -16.71 4.06
N ALA A 374 1.89 -15.42 4.32
CA ALA A 374 0.59 -14.82 4.57
C ALA A 374 -0.22 -14.64 3.27
N THR A 375 -1.56 -14.68 3.37
CA THR A 375 -2.46 -14.32 2.27
C THR A 375 -2.34 -12.83 1.96
N ALA A 376 -2.40 -11.97 2.98
CA ALA A 376 -2.22 -10.54 2.82
C ALA A 376 -1.53 -9.91 4.04
N LEU A 377 -0.68 -8.92 3.81
CA LEU A 377 -0.12 -8.08 4.88
C LEU A 377 -0.57 -6.64 4.71
N CYS A 378 -0.84 -5.93 5.81
CA CYS A 378 -1.48 -4.61 5.76
C CYS A 378 -0.73 -3.44 6.43
N PRO A 379 0.58 -3.28 6.23
CA PRO A 379 1.34 -2.22 6.91
C PRO A 379 0.98 -0.82 6.38
N THR A 380 1.26 0.22 7.16
CA THR A 380 1.42 1.57 6.61
C THR A 380 2.70 1.68 5.78
N GLU A 381 2.78 2.65 4.86
CA GLU A 381 4.04 2.93 4.13
C GLU A 381 5.21 3.18 5.11
N ARG A 382 4.95 3.91 6.19
CA ARG A 382 5.96 4.23 7.20
C ARG A 382 6.51 2.97 7.88
N GLU A 383 5.64 2.06 8.29
CA GLU A 383 6.03 0.79 8.91
C GLU A 383 6.80 -0.08 7.93
N LEU A 384 6.29 -0.21 6.70
CA LEU A 384 6.93 -1.02 5.66
C LEU A 384 8.37 -0.55 5.38
N ARG A 385 8.56 0.77 5.23
CA ARG A 385 9.89 1.38 5.03
C ARG A 385 10.78 1.21 6.24
N SER A 386 10.23 1.39 7.45
CA SER A 386 10.98 1.24 8.69
C SER A 386 11.50 -0.18 8.88
N VAL A 387 10.71 -1.20 8.56
CA VAL A 387 11.11 -2.61 8.70
C VAL A 387 12.21 -2.99 7.71
N LEU A 388 12.16 -2.46 6.48
CA LEU A 388 13.18 -2.74 5.45
C LEU A 388 14.38 -1.79 5.50
N HIS A 389 14.33 -0.75 6.33
CA HIS A 389 15.29 0.35 6.34
C HIS A 389 15.47 1.00 4.95
N ASP A 390 14.41 1.10 4.16
CA ASP A 390 14.40 1.70 2.81
C ASP A 390 13.44 2.90 2.75
N PHE A 391 14.01 4.10 2.94
CA PHE A 391 13.26 5.36 2.97
C PHE A 391 13.26 6.10 1.62
N GLU A 392 14.08 5.68 0.66
CA GLU A 392 14.27 6.38 -0.61
C GLU A 392 13.68 5.61 -1.81
N GLY A 393 13.60 4.28 -1.70
CA GLY A 393 13.09 3.42 -2.76
C GLY A 393 11.63 3.69 -3.12
N GLY A 394 11.29 3.47 -4.39
CA GLY A 394 9.90 3.52 -4.85
C GLY A 394 9.03 2.49 -4.12
N LEU A 395 7.79 2.84 -3.79
CA LEU A 395 6.91 2.00 -2.96
C LEU A 395 6.74 0.58 -3.51
N SER A 396 6.64 0.42 -4.84
CA SER A 396 6.57 -0.90 -5.48
C SER A 396 7.79 -1.77 -5.22
N ASN A 397 8.99 -1.19 -5.13
CA ASN A 397 10.23 -1.91 -4.82
C ASN A 397 10.27 -2.33 -3.35
N VAL A 398 9.90 -1.42 -2.45
CA VAL A 398 9.81 -1.69 -1.02
C VAL A 398 8.80 -2.82 -0.76
N ALA A 399 7.60 -2.74 -1.38
CA ALA A 399 6.60 -3.79 -1.30
C ALA A 399 7.08 -5.12 -1.90
N TRP A 400 7.75 -5.09 -3.07
CA TRP A 400 8.36 -6.27 -3.68
C TRP A 400 9.31 -6.98 -2.71
N ASN A 401 10.24 -6.23 -2.12
CA ASN A 401 11.23 -6.78 -1.20
C ASN A 401 10.56 -7.41 0.02
N ALA A 402 9.60 -6.74 0.65
CA ALA A 402 8.87 -7.29 1.79
C ALA A 402 8.08 -8.55 1.42
N MET A 403 7.37 -8.55 0.28
CA MET A 403 6.62 -9.71 -0.21
C MET A 403 7.53 -10.87 -0.60
N HIS A 404 8.74 -10.59 -1.09
CA HIS A 404 9.73 -11.61 -1.41
C HIS A 404 10.23 -12.32 -0.14
N HIS A 405 10.60 -11.55 0.90
CA HIS A 405 11.08 -12.10 2.18
C HIS A 405 9.98 -12.86 2.92
N THR A 406 8.81 -12.24 3.07
CA THR A 406 7.68 -12.85 3.79
C THR A 406 7.02 -13.93 2.97
N ARG A 407 7.22 -14.00 1.66
CA ARG A 407 6.42 -14.81 0.75
C ARG A 407 4.90 -14.54 0.87
N ALA A 408 4.50 -13.31 1.22
CA ALA A 408 3.09 -12.93 1.20
C ALA A 408 2.53 -12.93 -0.24
N ARG A 409 1.27 -13.32 -0.42
CA ARG A 409 0.61 -13.27 -1.74
C ARG A 409 0.17 -11.86 -2.10
N HIS A 410 -0.40 -11.15 -1.15
CA HIS A 410 -0.87 -9.78 -1.34
C HIS A 410 -0.25 -8.84 -0.28
N MET A 411 -0.16 -7.56 -0.63
CA MET A 411 0.23 -6.51 0.30
C MET A 411 -0.66 -5.29 0.11
N ILE A 412 -1.29 -4.82 1.18
CA ILE A 412 -2.17 -3.65 1.17
C ILE A 412 -1.47 -2.57 1.97
N VAL A 413 -0.87 -1.61 1.27
CA VAL A 413 -0.10 -0.55 1.93
C VAL A 413 -0.98 0.68 2.11
N THR A 414 -1.22 1.06 3.36
CA THR A 414 -2.01 2.26 3.67
C THR A 414 -1.15 3.53 3.60
N LEU A 415 -1.71 4.59 3.01
CA LEU A 415 -1.07 5.88 2.73
C LEU A 415 -1.71 7.03 3.53
N GLY A 416 -2.39 6.70 4.64
CA GLY A 416 -3.15 7.65 5.43
C GLY A 416 -4.26 8.32 4.61
N ARG A 417 -4.24 9.65 4.55
CA ARG A 417 -5.28 10.47 3.87
C ARG A 417 -5.38 10.23 2.37
N LYS A 418 -4.37 9.57 1.77
CA LYS A 418 -4.34 9.25 0.34
C LYS A 418 -5.03 7.92 0.02
N GLY A 419 -5.54 7.18 1.00
CA GLY A 419 -6.10 5.84 0.77
C GLY A 419 -5.02 4.77 0.86
N LEU A 420 -4.98 3.87 -0.13
CA LEU A 420 -4.10 2.69 -0.09
C LEU A 420 -3.63 2.24 -1.48
N VAL A 421 -2.56 1.46 -1.52
CA VAL A 421 -2.10 0.74 -2.72
C VAL A 421 -2.11 -0.74 -2.43
N VAL A 422 -2.73 -1.51 -3.33
CA VAL A 422 -2.81 -2.96 -3.25
C VAL A 422 -1.81 -3.56 -4.22
N PHE A 423 -0.96 -4.45 -3.73
CA PHE A 423 0.02 -5.18 -4.51
C PHE A 423 -0.36 -6.66 -4.58
N ASP A 424 -0.39 -7.20 -5.79
CA ASP A 424 -0.67 -8.61 -6.06
C ASP A 424 0.55 -9.31 -6.66
N ARG A 425 0.94 -10.42 -6.02
CA ARG A 425 1.96 -11.34 -6.51
C ARG A 425 1.26 -12.59 -7.03
N GLN A 426 1.06 -12.63 -8.35
CA GLN A 426 0.26 -13.65 -9.03
C GLN A 426 0.84 -15.06 -8.88
N SER A 427 2.18 -15.20 -8.91
CA SER A 427 2.87 -16.44 -8.58
C SER A 427 4.01 -16.24 -7.58
N GLN A 428 4.23 -17.26 -6.74
CA GLN A 428 5.35 -17.33 -5.80
C GLN A 428 6.52 -18.16 -6.34
N ASP A 429 6.32 -18.88 -7.44
CA ASP A 429 7.33 -19.69 -8.10
C ASP A 429 7.89 -18.91 -9.29
N VAL A 430 9.21 -18.74 -9.33
CA VAL A 430 9.90 -18.00 -10.40
C VAL A 430 9.81 -18.75 -11.73
N SER A 431 9.57 -20.06 -11.70
CA SER A 431 9.42 -20.91 -12.89
C SER A 431 8.00 -20.91 -13.47
N ASP A 432 7.03 -20.31 -12.77
CA ASP A 432 5.65 -20.22 -13.21
C ASP A 432 5.51 -19.24 -14.40
N PRO A 433 4.81 -19.61 -15.50
CA PRO A 433 4.52 -18.69 -16.60
C PRO A 433 3.78 -17.41 -16.16
N ASP A 434 3.01 -17.46 -15.07
CA ASP A 434 2.30 -16.32 -14.50
C ASP A 434 3.19 -15.48 -13.56
N TRP A 435 4.45 -15.88 -13.34
CA TRP A 435 5.44 -15.05 -12.66
C TRP A 435 5.73 -13.81 -13.50
N LYS A 436 5.43 -12.64 -12.92
CA LYS A 436 5.75 -11.34 -13.49
C LYS A 436 6.89 -10.71 -12.71
N SER A 437 7.87 -10.17 -13.44
CA SER A 437 8.98 -9.40 -12.86
C SER A 437 8.54 -8.10 -12.17
N ARG A 438 7.27 -7.69 -12.34
CA ARG A 438 6.68 -6.49 -11.75
C ARG A 438 5.43 -6.84 -10.97
N LEU A 439 5.30 -6.33 -9.76
CA LEU A 439 4.06 -6.41 -8.99
C LEU A 439 2.93 -5.69 -9.73
N LEU A 440 1.76 -6.31 -9.76
CA LEU A 440 0.55 -5.60 -10.12
C LEU A 440 0.15 -4.72 -8.95
N GLY A 441 0.11 -3.41 -9.16
CA GLY A 441 -0.25 -2.43 -8.15
C GLY A 441 -1.50 -1.67 -8.57
N GLU A 442 -2.51 -1.59 -7.70
CA GLU A 442 -3.72 -0.81 -7.93
C GLU A 442 -3.90 0.18 -6.77
N TYR A 443 -4.12 1.46 -7.08
CA TYR A 443 -4.32 2.50 -6.08
C TYR A 443 -5.80 2.74 -5.84
N LEU A 444 -6.21 2.65 -4.57
CA LEU A 444 -7.55 2.98 -4.12
C LEU A 444 -7.49 4.30 -3.32
N PRO A 445 -8.09 5.39 -3.84
CA PRO A 445 -8.22 6.65 -3.11
C PRO A 445 -8.91 6.46 -1.76
N THR A 446 -8.72 7.44 -0.85
CA THR A 446 -9.48 7.45 0.41
C THR A 446 -10.98 7.44 0.13
N LEU A 447 -11.70 6.61 0.88
CA LEU A 447 -13.16 6.58 0.85
C LEU A 447 -13.78 7.45 1.95
N ALA A 448 -12.95 8.03 2.84
CA ALA A 448 -13.40 8.87 3.94
C ALA A 448 -13.66 10.31 3.47
N ASP A 449 -14.91 10.74 3.57
CA ASP A 449 -15.32 12.12 3.26
C ASP A 449 -15.05 13.08 4.44
N HIS A 450 -15.10 12.55 5.67
CA HIS A 450 -14.94 13.29 6.92
C HIS A 450 -14.06 12.51 7.89
N VAL A 451 -13.08 13.17 8.50
CA VAL A 451 -12.15 12.56 9.45
C VAL A 451 -12.27 13.25 10.80
N VAL A 452 -12.73 12.50 11.80
CA VAL A 452 -12.79 12.90 13.21
C VAL A 452 -11.57 12.36 13.95
N ASP A 453 -11.30 11.06 13.85
CA ASP A 453 -10.21 10.41 14.57
C ASP A 453 -9.63 9.23 13.77
N PRO A 454 -8.34 9.22 13.41
CA PRO A 454 -7.74 8.10 12.68
C PRO A 454 -7.43 6.85 13.53
N LEU A 455 -7.71 6.87 14.84
CA LEU A 455 -7.48 5.71 15.70
C LEU A 455 -8.29 4.50 15.22
N GLY A 456 -7.68 3.30 15.16
CA GLY A 456 -8.40 2.07 14.83
C GLY A 456 -8.72 1.86 13.34
N ALA A 457 -8.47 2.85 12.47
CA ALA A 457 -8.80 2.75 11.05
C ALA A 457 -8.09 1.58 10.33
N GLY A 458 -6.81 1.33 10.67
CA GLY A 458 -6.06 0.18 10.18
C GLY A 458 -6.63 -1.15 10.68
N ASP A 459 -7.05 -1.19 11.95
CA ASP A 459 -7.64 -2.37 12.58
C ASP A 459 -8.99 -2.75 11.92
N ALA A 460 -9.84 -1.75 11.66
CA ALA A 460 -11.10 -1.93 10.93
C ALA A 460 -10.87 -2.42 9.50
N LEU A 461 -9.89 -1.84 8.81
CA LEU A 461 -9.50 -2.24 7.46
C LEU A 461 -9.02 -3.69 7.42
N LEU A 462 -8.13 -4.07 8.34
CA LEU A 462 -7.58 -5.42 8.44
C LEU A 462 -8.69 -6.44 8.71
N ALA A 463 -9.59 -6.17 9.66
CA ALA A 463 -10.70 -7.05 10.00
C ALA A 463 -11.65 -7.27 8.80
N ALA A 464 -12.13 -6.19 8.18
CA ALA A 464 -13.07 -6.29 7.06
C ALA A 464 -12.44 -6.91 5.80
N THR A 465 -11.17 -6.59 5.51
CA THR A 465 -10.42 -7.22 4.41
C THR A 465 -10.26 -8.73 4.62
N THR A 466 -9.90 -9.13 5.84
CA THR A 466 -9.73 -10.56 6.19
C THR A 466 -11.05 -11.31 6.00
N LEU A 467 -12.15 -10.77 6.53
CA LEU A 467 -13.47 -11.39 6.40
C LEU A 467 -13.92 -11.48 4.95
N ALA A 468 -13.68 -10.44 4.14
CA ALA A 468 -14.01 -10.44 2.73
C ALA A 468 -13.25 -11.54 1.96
N MET A 469 -11.93 -11.66 2.19
CA MET A 469 -11.12 -12.72 1.58
C MET A 469 -11.59 -14.10 2.04
N ALA A 470 -11.91 -14.27 3.32
CA ALA A 470 -12.37 -15.54 3.88
C ALA A 470 -13.77 -15.94 3.38
N ALA A 471 -14.62 -14.96 3.06
CA ALA A 471 -15.90 -15.16 2.38
C ALA A 471 -15.77 -15.45 0.87
N GLY A 472 -14.54 -15.51 0.36
CA GLY A 472 -14.21 -15.85 -1.04
C GLY A 472 -14.13 -14.64 -1.98
N ALA A 473 -14.08 -13.41 -1.47
CA ALA A 473 -13.93 -12.23 -2.31
C ALA A 473 -12.50 -12.11 -2.86
N GLY A 474 -12.38 -11.54 -4.07
CA GLY A 474 -11.08 -11.20 -4.65
C GLY A 474 -10.37 -10.08 -3.88
N LEU A 475 -9.10 -9.85 -4.21
CA LEU A 475 -8.24 -8.87 -3.54
C LEU A 475 -8.83 -7.46 -3.54
N MET A 476 -9.24 -6.94 -4.70
CA MET A 476 -9.77 -5.58 -4.81
C MET A 476 -11.14 -5.38 -4.13
N PRO A 477 -12.14 -6.28 -4.28
CA PRO A 477 -13.37 -6.20 -3.48
C PRO A 477 -13.09 -6.24 -1.96
N SER A 478 -12.12 -7.06 -1.52
CA SER A 478 -11.72 -7.14 -0.12
C SER A 478 -11.09 -5.85 0.38
N ALA A 479 -10.15 -5.27 -0.40
CA ALA A 479 -9.53 -4.00 -0.09
C ALA A 479 -10.54 -2.84 -0.07
N TYR A 480 -11.54 -2.86 -0.95
CA TYR A 480 -12.62 -1.86 -0.95
C TYR A 480 -13.48 -1.96 0.32
N LEU A 481 -13.87 -3.17 0.74
CA LEU A 481 -14.59 -3.35 2.01
C LEU A 481 -13.75 -2.94 3.22
N GLY A 482 -12.46 -3.25 3.20
CA GLY A 482 -11.50 -2.76 4.20
C GLY A 482 -11.43 -1.23 4.26
N ALA A 483 -11.26 -0.58 3.10
CA ALA A 483 -11.24 0.88 3.01
C ALA A 483 -12.57 1.52 3.44
N ALA A 484 -13.70 0.88 3.15
CA ALA A 484 -15.02 1.34 3.59
C ALA A 484 -15.18 1.23 5.12
N ALA A 485 -14.71 0.13 5.73
CA ALA A 485 -14.68 0.00 7.18
C ALA A 485 -13.78 1.06 7.83
N ALA A 486 -12.58 1.29 7.29
CA ALA A 486 -11.72 2.39 7.73
C ALA A 486 -12.41 3.76 7.59
N ALA A 487 -13.09 4.02 6.47
CA ALA A 487 -13.79 5.29 6.24
C ALA A 487 -14.91 5.54 7.26
N ILE A 488 -15.62 4.49 7.68
CA ILE A 488 -16.62 4.58 8.75
C ILE A 488 -15.94 4.85 10.10
N GLU A 489 -14.85 4.14 10.39
CA GLU A 489 -14.12 4.24 11.66
C GLU A 489 -13.56 5.65 11.87
N VAL A 490 -12.90 6.21 10.85
CA VAL A 490 -12.28 7.54 10.97
C VAL A 490 -13.28 8.66 11.20
N GLY A 491 -14.57 8.44 10.89
CA GLY A 491 -15.64 9.40 11.11
C GLY A 491 -16.15 9.44 12.56
N ARG A 492 -15.57 8.65 13.47
CA ARG A 492 -15.98 8.52 14.88
C ARG A 492 -14.81 8.86 15.80
N LEU A 493 -15.09 9.20 17.05
CA LEU A 493 -14.05 9.40 18.07
C LEU A 493 -13.73 8.07 18.77
N GLY A 494 -12.45 7.78 18.99
CA GLY A 494 -12.04 6.51 19.59
C GLY A 494 -12.05 5.36 18.58
N ASN A 495 -12.14 4.13 19.05
CA ASN A 495 -12.04 2.92 18.22
C ASN A 495 -13.33 2.05 18.24
N VAL A 496 -14.45 2.67 17.88
CA VAL A 496 -15.80 2.09 18.03
C VAL A 496 -16.06 1.05 16.93
N PRO A 497 -16.28 -0.24 17.26
CA PRO A 497 -16.40 -1.29 16.25
C PRO A 497 -17.40 -1.00 15.13
N VAL A 498 -16.94 -1.10 13.88
CA VAL A 498 -17.80 -1.05 12.69
C VAL A 498 -18.63 -2.33 12.58
N ASP A 499 -19.96 -2.19 12.68
CA ASP A 499 -20.89 -3.30 12.49
C ASP A 499 -21.29 -3.51 11.02
N ALA A 500 -21.75 -4.73 10.68
CA ALA A 500 -22.16 -5.09 9.33
C ALA A 500 -23.32 -4.22 8.80
N GLY A 501 -24.22 -3.76 9.66
CA GLY A 501 -25.33 -2.88 9.30
C GLY A 501 -24.84 -1.49 8.89
N SER A 502 -23.91 -0.92 9.64
CA SER A 502 -23.22 0.34 9.33
C SER A 502 -22.48 0.24 8.00
N LEU A 503 -21.75 -0.85 7.76
CA LEU A 503 -21.06 -1.08 6.50
C LEU A 503 -22.04 -1.17 5.32
N ARG A 504 -23.13 -1.94 5.45
CA ARG A 504 -24.17 -2.04 4.41
C ARG A 504 -24.85 -0.70 4.12
N ARG A 505 -25.18 0.08 5.15
CA ARG A 505 -25.78 1.43 5.00
C ARG A 505 -24.82 2.36 4.27
N TRP A 506 -23.55 2.35 4.63
CA TRP A 506 -22.53 3.17 3.99
C TRP A 506 -22.40 2.82 2.50
N LEU A 507 -22.32 1.53 2.16
CA LEU A 507 -22.26 1.05 0.77
C LEU A 507 -23.52 1.38 -0.06
N ALA A 508 -24.69 1.46 0.59
CA ALA A 508 -25.93 1.82 -0.09
C ALA A 508 -25.90 3.26 -0.66
N GLY A 509 -25.20 4.18 0.03
CA GLY A 509 -25.06 5.58 -0.38
C GLY A 509 -24.00 5.84 -1.45
N ARG A 510 -23.19 4.84 -1.83
CA ARG A 510 -22.07 5.03 -2.77
C ARG A 510 -22.53 4.96 -4.23
N LEU A 511 -22.28 6.04 -4.97
CA LEU A 511 -22.68 6.18 -6.37
C LEU A 511 -21.86 5.26 -7.29
N GLU A 512 -20.57 5.09 -7.00
CA GLU A 512 -19.64 4.26 -7.77
C GLU A 512 -20.06 2.78 -7.87
N LEU A 513 -20.87 2.31 -6.91
CA LEU A 513 -21.35 0.92 -6.81
C LEU A 513 -22.64 0.66 -7.60
N SER A 514 -23.19 1.68 -8.28
CA SER A 514 -24.52 1.63 -8.91
C SER A 514 -24.57 0.94 -10.27
N ALA A 515 -23.43 0.49 -10.82
CA ALA A 515 -23.39 -0.19 -12.11
C ALA A 515 -23.65 -1.71 -11.97
N PRO A 516 -24.63 -2.29 -12.69
CA PRO A 516 -24.81 -3.75 -12.74
C PRO A 516 -23.75 -4.40 -13.64
N PRO A 517 -23.46 -5.71 -13.46
CA PRO A 517 -22.57 -6.44 -14.36
C PRO A 517 -23.14 -6.44 -15.79
N ARG A 518 -22.29 -6.20 -16.78
CA ARG A 518 -22.65 -6.42 -18.19
C ARG A 518 -22.97 -7.91 -18.32
N LYS A 519 -24.22 -8.28 -18.60
CA LYS A 519 -24.56 -9.66 -19.00
C LYS A 519 -23.57 -10.06 -20.12
N ALA A 520 -22.97 -11.23 -20.00
CA ALA A 520 -22.11 -11.79 -21.05
C ALA A 520 -22.84 -11.68 -22.41
N PRO A 521 -22.15 -11.32 -23.51
CA PRO A 521 -22.80 -11.25 -24.81
C PRO A 521 -23.40 -12.63 -25.09
N THR A 522 -24.73 -12.68 -25.15
CA THR A 522 -25.46 -13.81 -25.71
C THR A 522 -24.84 -14.12 -27.05
N ALA A 523 -24.29 -15.32 -27.19
CA ALA A 523 -23.82 -15.83 -28.46
C ALA A 523 -24.94 -15.62 -29.48
N LEU A 524 -24.68 -14.78 -30.49
CA LEU A 524 -25.49 -14.74 -31.69
C LEU A 524 -25.29 -16.10 -32.37
N THR A 525 -26.24 -17.00 -32.15
CA THR A 525 -26.47 -18.15 -33.03
C THR A 525 -26.79 -17.59 -34.41
N VAL A 526 -25.88 -17.87 -35.36
CA VAL A 526 -26.17 -17.89 -36.80
C VAL A 526 -26.73 -19.26 -37.14
#